data_AF-A0A9D7N4X3-F1
#
_entry.id   AF-A0A9D7N4X3-F1
#
_cell.length_a   1.000
_cell.length_b   1.000
_cell.length_c   1.000
_cell.angle_alpha   90.00
_cell.angle_beta   90.00
_cell.angle_gamma   90.00
#
_symmetry.space_group_name_H-M   'P 1'
#
loop_
_entity.id
_entity.type
_entity.pdbx_description
1 polymer ?
#
loop_
_entity_poly.entity_id
_entity_poly.type
_entity_poly.pdbx_seq_one_letter_code
_entity_poly.pdbx_strand_id
1 'polypeptide(L)'
;METRIRHLVAEIARLRAEVGRAFFGHEELVEKLVIALVAGGHCLIEGVPGLGKTVLVKTLSRALDLRFSRIQFTPDLMPADVLGTNILLQEPDGRMSFKFERGPIFGNIVLADEINRATPKTQSALLEAMQESAVTISGVRHELAPPFVVIATQNPIEMEGTYPLPEAQLDRFFFKLIVQSPSVDELVRILDGTTGPTTSEVRAVLGAPELLELRELVRQVPVSKAEKTFVAQIVRGTDPTNPEAPADVRRYLRYGASPRGAQSVLLAGKARALLAGRLAVTREDLEVSIVPALRHRVLLNFEAEADGIAVERLLAEVAAWARRKGA
;
A
#
# COMPACT_ATOMS: atom_id res chain seq x y z
N MET A 1 -8.34 28.18 5.13
CA MET A 1 -7.62 27.07 4.47
C MET A 1 -6.45 26.59 5.33
N GLU A 2 -5.50 27.45 5.69
CA GLU A 2 -4.32 27.05 6.48
C GLU A 2 -4.64 26.45 7.86
N THR A 3 -5.61 27.03 8.60
CA THR A 3 -6.08 26.49 9.89
C THR A 3 -6.64 25.07 9.78
N ARG A 4 -7.36 24.77 8.68
CA ARG A 4 -7.93 23.44 8.43
C ARG A 4 -6.85 22.42 8.09
N ILE A 5 -5.85 22.80 7.28
CA ILE A 5 -4.68 21.95 7.00
C ILE A 5 -3.95 21.61 8.29
N ARG A 6 -3.64 22.61 9.14
CA ARG A 6 -2.97 22.38 10.43
C ARG A 6 -3.77 21.44 11.33
N HIS A 7 -5.09 21.60 11.38
CA HIS A 7 -5.98 20.70 12.13
C HIS A 7 -5.88 19.26 11.63
N LEU A 8 -6.02 19.03 10.32
CA LEU A 8 -5.96 17.68 9.74
C LEU A 8 -4.58 17.03 9.92
N VAL A 9 -3.50 17.80 9.80
CA VAL A 9 -2.14 17.32 10.08
C VAL A 9 -1.99 16.90 11.54
N ALA A 10 -2.55 17.67 12.48
CA ALA A 10 -2.56 17.32 13.89
C ALA A 10 -3.41 16.08 14.20
N GLU A 11 -4.52 15.86 13.48
CA GLU A 11 -5.29 14.60 13.57
C GLU A 11 -4.48 13.41 13.04
N ILE A 12 -3.70 13.57 11.96
CA ILE A 12 -2.83 12.49 11.47
C ILE A 12 -1.71 12.16 12.45
N ALA A 13 -1.13 13.17 13.13
CA ALA A 13 -0.16 12.92 14.20
C ALA A 13 -0.80 12.12 15.35
N ARG A 14 -2.04 12.46 15.74
CA ARG A 14 -2.83 11.70 16.73
C ARG A 14 -3.15 10.29 16.25
N LEU A 15 -3.52 10.11 14.99
CA LEU A 15 -3.76 8.79 14.39
C LEU A 15 -2.51 7.91 14.50
N ARG A 16 -1.33 8.43 14.14
CA ARG A 16 -0.07 7.68 14.24
C ARG A 16 0.24 7.30 15.69
N ALA A 17 0.04 8.22 16.63
CA ALA A 17 0.25 7.95 18.06
C ALA A 17 -0.73 6.87 18.58
N GLU A 18 -1.99 6.92 18.16
CA GLU A 18 -3.00 5.94 18.58
C GLU A 18 -2.71 4.55 17.99
N VAL A 19 -2.28 4.48 16.73
CA VAL A 19 -1.83 3.22 16.12
C VAL A 19 -0.58 2.68 16.80
N GLY A 20 0.39 3.55 17.13
CA GLY A 20 1.63 3.17 17.82
C GLY A 20 1.43 2.65 19.24
N ARG A 21 0.29 2.94 19.89
CA ARG A 21 -0.08 2.35 21.19
C ARG A 21 -0.49 0.88 21.10
N ALA A 22 -0.99 0.44 19.95
CA ALA A 22 -1.43 -0.93 19.72
C ALA A 22 -0.46 -1.74 18.84
N PHE A 23 0.44 -1.08 18.12
CA PHE A 23 1.42 -1.70 17.24
C PHE A 23 2.82 -1.15 17.50
N PHE A 24 3.65 -1.99 18.14
CA PHE A 24 4.97 -1.61 18.64
C PHE A 24 6.11 -1.93 17.66
N GLY A 25 7.16 -1.11 17.65
CA GLY A 25 8.43 -1.41 16.97
C GLY A 25 8.46 -1.24 15.45
N HIS A 26 7.49 -0.51 14.89
CA HIS A 26 7.33 -0.38 13.45
C HIS A 26 6.80 1.00 13.05
N GLU A 27 7.30 2.07 13.67
CA GLU A 27 6.82 3.44 13.40
C GLU A 27 6.96 3.82 11.93
N GLU A 28 8.05 3.40 11.28
CA GLU A 28 8.30 3.68 9.86
C GLU A 28 7.28 2.99 8.94
N LEU A 29 6.85 1.78 9.29
CA LEU A 29 5.79 1.06 8.56
C LEU A 29 4.46 1.80 8.67
N VAL A 30 4.10 2.25 9.88
CA VAL A 30 2.89 3.03 10.13
C VAL A 30 2.93 4.34 9.36
N GLU A 31 4.07 5.05 9.37
CA GLU A 31 4.24 6.28 8.61
C GLU A 31 3.99 6.07 7.11
N LYS A 32 4.64 5.08 6.50
CA LYS A 32 4.50 4.79 5.07
C LYS A 32 3.08 4.35 4.71
N LEU A 33 2.42 3.59 5.58
CA LEU A 33 1.04 3.17 5.39
C LEU A 33 0.08 4.36 5.44
N VAL A 34 0.26 5.28 6.40
CA VAL A 34 -0.50 6.53 6.47
C VAL A 34 -0.27 7.40 5.24
N ILE A 35 0.98 7.52 4.78
CA ILE A 35 1.32 8.23 3.53
C ILE A 35 0.56 7.65 2.34
N ALA A 36 0.53 6.32 2.19
CA ALA A 36 -0.20 5.67 1.11
C ALA A 36 -1.71 5.91 1.22
N LEU A 37 -2.29 5.85 2.43
CA LEU A 37 -3.72 6.09 2.65
C LEU A 37 -4.15 7.50 2.24
N VAL A 38 -3.41 8.52 2.68
CA VAL A 38 -3.71 9.92 2.32
C VAL A 38 -3.43 10.19 0.85
N ALA A 39 -2.48 9.49 0.23
CA ALA A 39 -2.24 9.53 -1.21
C ALA A 39 -3.30 8.76 -2.03
N GLY A 40 -4.15 7.95 -1.37
CA GLY A 40 -5.15 7.10 -2.02
C GLY A 40 -4.60 5.86 -2.69
N GLY A 41 -3.47 5.34 -2.19
CA GLY A 41 -2.78 4.17 -2.70
C GLY A 41 -3.11 2.88 -1.94
N HIS A 42 -3.09 1.76 -2.67
CA HIS A 42 -3.12 0.41 -2.09
C HIS A 42 -1.71 -0.02 -1.68
N CYS A 43 -1.58 -0.84 -0.63
CA CYS A 43 -0.26 -1.30 -0.16
C CYS A 43 -0.15 -2.81 -0.23
N LEU A 44 1.07 -3.28 -0.51
CA LEU A 44 1.49 -4.66 -0.37
C LEU A 44 2.47 -4.76 0.81
N ILE A 45 2.16 -5.58 1.81
CA ILE A 45 2.98 -5.75 3.01
C ILE A 45 3.58 -7.17 3.01
N GLU A 46 4.88 -7.24 2.75
CA GLU A 46 5.65 -8.48 2.77
C GLU A 46 6.35 -8.64 4.12
N GLY A 47 6.39 -9.87 4.66
CA GLY A 47 7.01 -10.16 5.95
C GLY A 47 6.46 -11.44 6.56
N VAL A 48 7.16 -12.01 7.52
CA VAL A 48 6.82 -13.32 8.10
C VAL A 48 5.50 -13.28 8.89
N PRO A 49 4.85 -14.43 9.11
CA PRO A 49 3.67 -14.52 9.97
C PRO A 49 3.96 -14.05 11.39
N GLY A 50 2.92 -13.60 12.10
CA GLY A 50 3.03 -13.21 13.51
C GLY A 50 3.53 -11.78 13.77
N LEU A 51 3.91 -11.01 12.75
CA LEU A 51 4.35 -9.60 12.90
C LEU A 51 3.20 -8.59 13.10
N GLY A 52 2.04 -9.03 13.60
CA GLY A 52 0.92 -8.14 13.94
C GLY A 52 0.29 -7.37 12.77
N LYS A 53 0.51 -7.75 11.50
CA LYS A 53 -0.04 -7.06 10.32
C LYS A 53 -1.57 -6.89 10.37
N THR A 54 -2.28 -7.94 10.77
CA THR A 54 -3.74 -7.89 10.94
C THR A 54 -4.14 -6.92 12.06
N VAL A 55 -3.38 -6.87 13.16
CA VAL A 55 -3.61 -5.93 14.27
C VAL A 55 -3.37 -4.50 13.81
N LEU A 56 -2.29 -4.24 13.06
CA LEU A 56 -2.00 -2.94 12.48
C LEU A 56 -3.16 -2.43 11.63
N VAL A 57 -3.63 -3.22 10.66
CA VAL A 57 -4.68 -2.78 9.73
C VAL A 57 -6.03 -2.61 10.42
N LYS A 58 -6.36 -3.50 11.37
CA LYS A 58 -7.58 -3.39 12.18
C LYS A 58 -7.57 -2.21 13.15
N THR A 59 -6.41 -1.89 13.70
CA THR A 59 -6.22 -0.70 14.56
C THR A 59 -6.38 0.56 13.74
N LEU A 60 -5.75 0.60 12.57
CA LEU A 60 -5.81 1.74 11.66
C LEU A 60 -7.24 2.00 11.17
N SER A 61 -8.01 0.97 10.83
CA SER A 61 -9.42 1.14 10.42
C SER A 61 -10.30 1.67 11.54
N ARG A 62 -10.11 1.20 12.78
CA ARG A 62 -10.81 1.71 13.97
C ARG A 62 -10.46 3.17 14.26
N ALA A 63 -9.18 3.51 14.21
CA ALA A 63 -8.72 4.87 14.44
C ALA A 63 -9.16 5.86 13.34
N LEU A 64 -9.50 5.36 12.15
CA LEU A 64 -10.06 6.11 11.02
C LEU A 64 -11.59 6.05 10.92
N ASP A 65 -12.28 5.39 11.85
CA ASP A 65 -13.73 5.13 11.78
C ASP A 65 -14.19 4.59 10.41
N LEU A 66 -13.40 3.67 9.85
CA LEU A 66 -13.64 3.08 8.53
C LEU A 66 -14.10 1.63 8.66
N ARG A 67 -15.02 1.22 7.78
CA ARG A 67 -15.47 -0.18 7.73
C ARG A 67 -14.32 -1.10 7.33
N PHE A 68 -13.92 -1.94 8.26
CA PHE A 68 -12.90 -2.95 8.05
C PHE A 68 -13.51 -4.23 7.46
N SER A 69 -12.80 -4.82 6.51
CA SER A 69 -13.09 -6.15 6.01
C SER A 69 -11.79 -6.93 5.85
N ARG A 70 -11.86 -8.25 6.07
CA ARG A 70 -10.73 -9.16 5.94
C ARG A 70 -11.08 -10.27 4.98
N ILE A 71 -10.16 -10.54 4.06
CA ILE A 71 -10.23 -11.63 3.10
C ILE A 71 -8.96 -12.45 3.31
N GLN A 72 -9.14 -13.69 3.75
CA GLN A 72 -8.05 -14.65 3.82
C GLN A 72 -7.97 -15.36 2.48
N PHE A 73 -6.86 -15.20 1.77
CA PHE A 73 -6.66 -15.88 0.49
C PHE A 73 -6.24 -17.32 0.75
N THR A 74 -6.98 -18.24 0.15
CA THR A 74 -6.75 -19.68 0.19
C THR A 74 -6.84 -20.26 -1.22
N PRO A 75 -6.27 -21.45 -1.49
CA PRO A 75 -6.28 -22.03 -2.84
C PRO A 75 -7.67 -22.26 -3.44
N ASP A 76 -8.67 -22.46 -2.58
CA ASP A 76 -10.07 -22.72 -2.91
C ASP A 76 -10.93 -21.44 -3.00
N LEU A 77 -10.41 -20.28 -2.60
CA LEU A 77 -11.14 -19.02 -2.62
C LEU A 77 -11.54 -18.64 -4.05
N MET A 78 -12.83 -18.43 -4.28
CA MET A 78 -13.37 -18.05 -5.59
C MET A 78 -13.54 -16.53 -5.72
N PRO A 79 -13.54 -15.99 -6.95
CA PRO A 79 -13.82 -14.57 -7.16
C PRO A 79 -15.14 -14.09 -6.54
N ALA A 80 -16.17 -14.94 -6.55
CA ALA A 80 -17.47 -14.62 -5.96
C ALA A 80 -17.41 -14.43 -4.43
N ASP A 81 -16.52 -15.14 -3.74
CA ASP A 81 -16.33 -15.00 -2.29
C ASP A 81 -15.66 -13.68 -1.92
N VAL A 82 -14.95 -13.06 -2.87
CA VAL A 82 -14.31 -11.74 -2.73
C VAL A 82 -15.29 -10.63 -3.10
N LEU A 83 -15.88 -10.73 -4.29
CA LEU A 83 -16.69 -9.68 -4.88
C LEU A 83 -18.15 -9.68 -4.42
N GLY A 84 -18.67 -10.84 -4.03
CA GLY A 84 -20.09 -11.06 -3.78
C GLY A 84 -20.75 -11.90 -4.88
N THR A 85 -21.97 -12.36 -4.59
CA THR A 85 -22.75 -13.22 -5.49
C THR A 85 -24.23 -12.84 -5.46
N ASN A 86 -24.97 -13.26 -6.48
CA ASN A 86 -26.42 -13.13 -6.48
C ASN A 86 -27.02 -14.39 -5.86
N ILE A 87 -27.73 -14.22 -4.75
CA ILE A 87 -28.48 -15.28 -4.09
C ILE A 87 -29.94 -15.25 -4.56
N LEU A 88 -30.52 -16.44 -4.73
CA LEU A 88 -31.92 -16.60 -5.05
C LEU A 88 -32.72 -16.59 -3.74
N LEU A 89 -33.58 -15.60 -3.57
CA LEU A 89 -34.50 -15.51 -2.43
C LEU A 89 -35.91 -15.85 -2.87
N GLN A 90 -36.64 -16.53 -2.00
CA GLN A 90 -38.07 -16.74 -2.15
C GLN A 90 -38.79 -15.65 -1.35
N GLU A 91 -39.52 -14.79 -2.04
CA GLU A 91 -40.35 -13.76 -1.44
C GLU A 91 -41.55 -14.40 -0.70
N PRO A 92 -42.19 -13.71 0.25
CA PRO A 92 -43.36 -14.22 0.98
C PRO A 92 -44.55 -14.65 0.09
N ASP A 93 -44.61 -14.16 -1.14
CA ASP A 93 -45.63 -14.49 -2.14
C ASP A 93 -45.25 -15.67 -3.05
N GLY A 94 -44.11 -16.31 -2.80
CA GLY A 94 -43.61 -17.47 -3.55
C GLY A 94 -42.82 -17.12 -4.81
N ARG A 95 -42.64 -15.83 -5.16
CA ARG A 95 -41.78 -15.43 -6.29
C ARG A 95 -40.31 -15.61 -5.95
N MET A 96 -39.51 -16.00 -6.94
CA MET A 96 -38.05 -16.03 -6.81
C MET A 96 -37.48 -14.67 -7.25
N SER A 97 -36.69 -14.03 -6.37
CA SER A 97 -35.95 -12.81 -6.66
C SER A 97 -34.44 -13.05 -6.54
N PHE A 98 -33.65 -12.41 -7.40
CA PHE A 98 -32.20 -12.39 -7.24
C PHE A 98 -31.81 -11.19 -6.37
N LYS A 99 -31.15 -11.43 -5.24
CA LYS A 99 -30.58 -10.39 -4.40
C LYS A 99 -29.07 -10.46 -4.44
N PHE A 100 -28.44 -9.31 -4.67
CA PHE A 100 -27.00 -9.22 -4.58
C PHE A 100 -26.55 -9.24 -3.13
N GLU A 101 -25.75 -10.24 -2.77
CA GLU A 101 -25.04 -10.33 -1.52
C GLU A 101 -23.62 -9.79 -1.70
N ARG A 102 -23.35 -8.67 -1.01
CA ARG A 102 -22.07 -7.95 -1.11
C ARG A 102 -20.95 -8.80 -0.49
N GLY A 103 -19.89 -9.01 -1.27
CA GLY A 103 -18.68 -9.63 -0.75
C GLY A 103 -17.89 -8.74 0.20
N PRO A 104 -16.84 -9.27 0.84
CA PRO A 104 -15.97 -8.54 1.75
C PRO A 104 -15.23 -7.37 1.09
N ILE A 105 -15.14 -7.31 -0.25
CA ILE A 105 -14.52 -6.18 -0.95
C ILE A 105 -15.21 -4.82 -0.69
N PHE A 106 -16.47 -4.81 -0.26
CA PHE A 106 -17.24 -3.58 -0.01
C PHE A 106 -16.90 -2.84 1.30
N GLY A 107 -15.83 -3.26 1.99
CA GLY A 107 -15.23 -2.49 3.08
C GLY A 107 -14.53 -1.21 2.60
N ASN A 108 -14.25 -0.29 3.51
CA ASN A 108 -13.42 0.88 3.23
C ASN A 108 -11.93 0.54 3.29
N ILE A 109 -11.53 -0.25 4.30
CA ILE A 109 -10.20 -0.85 4.39
C ILE A 109 -10.35 -2.36 4.29
N VAL A 110 -9.82 -2.93 3.20
CA VAL A 110 -9.83 -4.37 2.94
C VAL A 110 -8.43 -4.93 3.16
N LEU A 111 -8.28 -5.78 4.17
CA LEU A 111 -7.09 -6.60 4.38
C LEU A 111 -7.19 -7.85 3.53
N ALA A 112 -6.33 -7.98 2.53
CA ALA A 112 -6.20 -9.18 1.69
C ALA A 112 -4.99 -9.99 2.17
N ASP A 113 -5.22 -10.89 3.13
CA ASP A 113 -4.15 -11.69 3.73
C ASP A 113 -3.70 -12.81 2.79
N GLU A 114 -2.38 -12.95 2.64
CA GLU A 114 -1.73 -14.01 1.87
C GLU A 114 -2.20 -14.08 0.41
N ILE A 115 -2.25 -12.93 -0.26
CA ILE A 115 -2.79 -12.80 -1.63
C ILE A 115 -2.18 -13.80 -2.63
N ASN A 116 -0.94 -14.24 -2.40
CA ASN A 116 -0.24 -15.24 -3.20
C ASN A 116 -0.78 -16.67 -3.02
N ARG A 117 -1.71 -16.96 -2.12
CA ARG A 117 -2.27 -18.31 -1.93
C ARG A 117 -3.50 -18.61 -2.78
N ALA A 118 -4.20 -17.60 -3.30
CA ALA A 118 -5.34 -17.83 -4.18
C ALA A 118 -4.94 -17.92 -5.64
N THR A 119 -5.81 -18.52 -6.44
CA THR A 119 -5.60 -18.65 -7.89
C THR A 119 -5.46 -17.29 -8.59
N PRO A 120 -4.77 -17.24 -9.75
CA PRO A 120 -4.64 -15.99 -10.53
C PRO A 120 -5.97 -15.33 -10.88
N LYS A 121 -7.05 -16.09 -11.01
CA LYS A 121 -8.39 -15.57 -11.31
C LYS A 121 -8.96 -14.78 -10.13
N THR A 122 -8.81 -15.29 -8.91
CA THR A 122 -9.25 -14.63 -7.67
C THR A 122 -8.39 -13.40 -7.36
N GLN A 123 -7.08 -13.48 -7.59
CA GLN A 123 -6.18 -12.32 -7.51
C GLN A 123 -6.60 -11.22 -8.48
N SER A 124 -6.88 -11.58 -9.74
CA SER A 124 -7.29 -10.63 -10.77
C SER A 124 -8.60 -9.91 -10.41
N ALA A 125 -9.57 -10.62 -9.83
CA ALA A 125 -10.84 -10.03 -9.38
C ALA A 125 -10.63 -8.92 -8.33
N LEU A 126 -9.76 -9.16 -7.33
CA LEU A 126 -9.40 -8.13 -6.34
C LEU A 126 -8.70 -6.93 -7.00
N LEU A 127 -7.75 -7.19 -7.90
CA LEU A 127 -6.94 -6.15 -8.55
C LEU A 127 -7.75 -5.30 -9.55
N GLU A 128 -8.76 -5.90 -10.19
CA GLU A 128 -9.72 -5.18 -11.02
C GLU A 128 -10.55 -4.22 -10.15
N ALA A 129 -11.07 -4.70 -9.02
CA ALA A 129 -11.79 -3.85 -8.06
C ALA A 129 -10.93 -2.69 -7.53
N MET A 130 -9.62 -2.92 -7.31
CA MET A 130 -8.64 -1.88 -6.96
C MET A 130 -8.51 -0.82 -8.05
N GLN A 131 -8.48 -1.23 -9.32
CA GLN A 131 -8.25 -0.31 -10.42
C GLN A 131 -9.51 0.48 -10.82
N GLU A 132 -10.67 -0.17 -10.77
CA GLU A 132 -11.95 0.40 -11.20
C GLU A 132 -12.71 1.10 -10.07
N SER A 133 -12.34 0.85 -8.80
CA SER A 133 -13.11 1.28 -7.62
C SER A 133 -14.58 0.84 -7.65
N ALA A 134 -14.89 -0.21 -8.41
CA ALA A 134 -16.20 -0.78 -8.62
C ALA A 134 -16.06 -2.27 -8.95
N VAL A 135 -17.14 -3.03 -8.80
CA VAL A 135 -17.22 -4.43 -9.21
C VAL A 135 -18.42 -4.65 -10.12
N THR A 136 -18.29 -5.52 -11.11
CA THR A 136 -19.40 -5.85 -12.02
C THR A 136 -19.83 -7.30 -11.81
N ILE A 137 -21.06 -7.50 -11.33
CA ILE A 137 -21.62 -8.83 -11.06
C ILE A 137 -22.87 -9.02 -11.91
N SER A 138 -22.89 -10.08 -12.73
CA SER A 138 -23.99 -10.38 -13.65
C SER A 138 -24.42 -9.19 -14.54
N GLY A 139 -23.45 -8.39 -14.99
CA GLY A 139 -23.69 -7.21 -15.83
C GLY A 139 -24.11 -5.93 -15.08
N VAL A 140 -24.28 -5.99 -13.76
CA VAL A 140 -24.60 -4.81 -12.92
C VAL A 140 -23.34 -4.30 -12.24
N ARG A 141 -23.05 -3.02 -12.44
CA ARG A 141 -21.92 -2.32 -11.82
C ARG A 141 -22.30 -1.84 -10.41
N HIS A 142 -21.45 -2.14 -9.44
CA HIS A 142 -21.58 -1.74 -8.05
C HIS A 142 -20.35 -0.94 -7.61
N GLU A 143 -20.56 0.34 -7.26
CA GLU A 143 -19.49 1.21 -6.77
C GLU A 143 -19.02 0.82 -5.36
N LEU A 144 -17.70 0.95 -5.12
CA LEU A 144 -17.10 0.77 -3.80
C LEU A 144 -17.12 2.11 -3.05
N ALA A 145 -17.43 2.08 -1.76
CA ALA A 145 -17.58 3.29 -0.99
C ALA A 145 -16.21 3.97 -0.74
N PRO A 146 -16.03 5.25 -1.10
CA PRO A 146 -14.79 5.95 -0.82
C PRO A 146 -14.68 6.32 0.68
N PRO A 147 -13.46 6.35 1.25
CA PRO A 147 -12.23 5.84 0.68
C PRO A 147 -12.26 4.30 0.62
N PHE A 148 -11.81 3.75 -0.50
CA PHE A 148 -11.59 2.32 -0.70
C PHE A 148 -10.09 2.07 -0.80
N VAL A 149 -9.55 1.28 0.12
CA VAL A 149 -8.12 0.93 0.15
C VAL A 149 -7.97 -0.57 0.42
N VAL A 150 -7.04 -1.17 -0.30
CA VAL A 150 -6.65 -2.57 -0.13
C VAL A 150 -5.24 -2.59 0.43
N ILE A 151 -5.07 -3.33 1.52
CA ILE A 151 -3.78 -3.63 2.12
C ILE A 151 -3.62 -5.14 1.97
N ALA A 152 -2.82 -5.55 0.99
CA ALA A 152 -2.53 -6.96 0.74
C ALA A 152 -1.31 -7.39 1.55
N THR A 153 -1.26 -8.65 1.98
CA THR A 153 -0.08 -9.22 2.65
C THR A 153 0.46 -10.43 1.87
N GLN A 154 1.77 -10.63 1.95
CA GLN A 154 2.46 -11.80 1.41
C GLN A 154 3.42 -12.35 2.46
N ASN A 155 3.51 -13.67 2.53
CA ASN A 155 4.49 -14.39 3.34
C ASN A 155 5.62 -14.88 2.41
N PRO A 156 6.88 -14.46 2.62
CA PRO A 156 7.98 -14.85 1.76
C PRO A 156 8.52 -16.28 2.03
N ILE A 157 8.15 -16.92 3.15
CA ILE A 157 8.69 -18.24 3.54
C ILE A 157 7.93 -19.39 2.88
N GLU A 158 6.60 -19.28 2.82
CA GLU A 158 5.73 -20.31 2.26
C GLU A 158 5.61 -20.11 0.75
N MET A 159 6.53 -20.75 0.00
CA MET A 159 6.51 -20.73 -1.47
C MET A 159 5.65 -21.87 -2.06
N GLU A 160 5.44 -22.96 -1.32
CA GLU A 160 4.69 -24.13 -1.79
C GLU A 160 3.19 -23.84 -1.87
N GLY A 161 2.57 -24.21 -3.00
CA GLY A 161 1.14 -23.96 -3.23
C GLY A 161 0.79 -22.48 -3.41
N THR A 162 1.76 -21.63 -3.77
CA THR A 162 1.53 -20.20 -4.00
C THR A 162 1.61 -19.83 -5.49
N TYR A 163 0.87 -18.80 -5.83
CA TYR A 163 0.80 -18.16 -7.14
C TYR A 163 1.38 -16.74 -6.99
N PRO A 164 2.63 -16.50 -7.42
CA PRO A 164 3.21 -15.17 -7.34
C PRO A 164 2.40 -14.19 -8.20
N LEU A 165 2.25 -12.97 -7.71
CA LEU A 165 1.61 -11.90 -8.48
C LEU A 165 2.53 -11.54 -9.66
N PRO A 166 2.03 -11.58 -10.90
CA PRO A 166 2.74 -11.03 -12.04
C PRO A 166 3.14 -9.57 -11.81
N GLU A 167 4.20 -9.13 -12.47
CA GLU A 167 4.80 -7.81 -12.27
C GLU A 167 3.84 -6.70 -12.68
N ALA A 168 3.06 -6.92 -13.75
CA ALA A 168 1.98 -6.03 -14.15
C ALA A 168 0.88 -5.89 -13.08
N GLN A 169 0.72 -6.89 -12.21
CA GLN A 169 -0.20 -6.84 -11.07
C GLN A 169 0.41 -6.11 -9.89
N LEU A 170 1.68 -6.39 -9.58
CA LEU A 170 2.43 -5.67 -8.55
C LEU A 170 2.47 -4.16 -8.81
N ASP A 171 2.60 -3.73 -10.07
CA ASP A 171 2.66 -2.32 -10.45
C ASP A 171 1.40 -1.50 -10.06
N ARG A 172 0.27 -2.18 -9.76
CA ARG A 172 -0.96 -1.55 -9.26
C ARG A 172 -0.87 -1.11 -7.80
N PHE A 173 0.04 -1.67 -7.00
CA PHE A 173 0.24 -1.26 -5.61
C PHE A 173 1.05 0.03 -5.53
N PHE A 174 0.60 0.97 -4.71
CA PHE A 174 1.30 2.23 -4.47
C PHE A 174 2.68 2.00 -3.85
N PHE A 175 2.70 1.21 -2.76
CA PHE A 175 3.91 0.79 -2.06
C PHE A 175 3.96 -0.72 -1.87
N LYS A 176 5.18 -1.27 -1.95
CA LYS A 176 5.56 -2.54 -1.32
C LYS A 176 6.38 -2.23 -0.07
N LEU A 177 5.86 -2.63 1.08
CA LEU A 177 6.44 -2.41 2.41
C LEU A 177 6.94 -3.75 2.94
N ILE A 178 8.23 -3.82 3.27
CA ILE A 178 8.83 -5.00 3.89
C ILE A 178 8.84 -4.78 5.40
N VAL A 179 8.25 -5.71 6.15
CA VAL A 179 8.29 -5.73 7.62
C VAL A 179 9.47 -6.59 8.03
N GLN A 180 10.43 -5.95 8.70
CA GLN A 180 11.58 -6.63 9.27
C GLN A 180 11.19 -7.29 10.59
N SER A 181 11.92 -8.33 10.98
CA SER A 181 11.77 -8.91 12.32
C SER A 181 12.13 -7.86 13.37
N PRO A 182 11.32 -7.72 14.44
CA PRO A 182 11.60 -6.78 15.51
C PRO A 182 12.92 -7.12 16.22
N SER A 183 13.61 -6.07 16.66
CA SER A 183 14.73 -6.15 17.60
C SER A 183 14.30 -6.71 18.95
N VAL A 184 15.26 -7.09 19.80
CA VAL A 184 14.98 -7.58 21.15
C VAL A 184 14.17 -6.56 21.96
N ASP A 185 14.54 -5.27 21.91
CA ASP A 185 13.83 -4.22 22.63
C ASP A 185 12.39 -4.02 22.13
N GLU A 186 12.19 -4.14 20.82
CA GLU A 186 10.85 -4.08 20.21
C GLU A 186 10.02 -5.32 20.59
N LEU A 187 10.62 -6.50 20.60
CA LEU A 187 9.99 -7.73 21.06
C LEU A 187 9.56 -7.62 22.52
N VAL A 188 10.41 -7.09 23.40
CA VAL A 188 10.05 -6.86 24.81
C VAL A 188 8.83 -5.95 24.90
N ARG A 189 8.80 -4.83 24.17
CA ARG A 189 7.62 -3.93 24.14
C ARG A 189 6.36 -4.62 23.62
N ILE A 190 6.49 -5.46 22.59
CA ILE A 190 5.38 -6.26 22.06
C ILE A 190 4.87 -7.22 23.14
N LEU A 191 5.77 -7.93 23.83
CA LEU A 191 5.42 -8.86 24.91
C LEU A 191 4.71 -8.12 26.05
N ASP A 192 5.25 -7.00 26.52
CA ASP A 192 4.66 -6.20 27.60
C ASP A 192 3.26 -5.68 27.22
N GLY A 193 3.12 -5.17 25.98
CA GLY A 193 1.87 -4.60 25.49
C GLY A 193 0.79 -5.62 25.13
N THR A 194 1.14 -6.88 24.90
CA THR A 194 0.19 -7.94 24.48
C THR A 194 -0.11 -8.95 25.59
N THR A 195 0.76 -9.11 26.57
CA THR A 195 0.60 -10.06 27.69
C THR A 195 0.19 -9.39 29.01
N GLY A 196 0.15 -8.05 29.04
CA GLY A 196 -0.34 -7.29 30.18
C GLY A 196 -1.85 -7.40 30.40
N PRO A 197 -2.36 -7.00 31.58
CA PRO A 197 -3.77 -7.13 31.96
C PRO A 197 -4.72 -6.15 31.24
N THR A 198 -4.18 -5.19 30.49
CA THR A 198 -4.94 -4.11 29.84
C THR A 198 -4.78 -4.18 28.33
N THR A 199 -5.89 -4.35 27.62
CA THR A 199 -5.95 -4.08 26.18
C THR A 199 -6.24 -2.59 25.97
N SER A 200 -5.44 -1.91 25.15
CA SER A 200 -5.71 -0.51 24.79
C SER A 200 -6.89 -0.47 23.83
N GLU A 201 -8.01 0.11 24.25
CA GLU A 201 -9.11 0.42 23.34
C GLU A 201 -8.68 1.53 22.37
N VAL A 202 -8.73 1.22 21.08
CA VAL A 202 -8.37 2.15 20.00
C VAL A 202 -9.51 3.13 19.79
N ARG A 203 -9.23 4.42 19.96
CA ARG A 203 -10.22 5.50 19.76
C ARG A 203 -10.21 6.00 18.32
N ALA A 204 -11.40 6.30 17.79
CA ALA A 204 -11.53 6.97 16.51
C ALA A 204 -10.97 8.41 16.59
N VAL A 205 -10.16 8.80 15.60
CA VAL A 205 -9.46 10.09 15.55
C VAL A 205 -10.01 10.97 14.41
N LEU A 206 -10.15 10.40 13.21
CA LEU A 206 -10.77 11.07 12.05
C LEU A 206 -11.57 10.06 11.24
N GLY A 207 -12.46 10.52 10.35
CA GLY A 207 -13.34 9.68 9.54
C GLY A 207 -13.00 9.66 8.04
N ALA A 208 -13.92 9.07 7.27
CA ALA A 208 -13.88 9.09 5.81
C ALA A 208 -13.82 10.52 5.20
N PRO A 209 -14.63 11.51 5.65
CA PRO A 209 -14.62 12.85 5.06
C PRO A 209 -13.26 13.55 5.19
N GLU A 210 -12.63 13.49 6.37
CA GLU A 210 -11.32 14.08 6.64
C GLU A 210 -10.23 13.41 5.80
N LEU A 211 -10.29 12.08 5.63
CA LEU A 211 -9.31 11.36 4.83
C LEU A 211 -9.43 11.70 3.33
N LEU A 212 -10.65 11.90 2.83
CA LEU A 212 -10.89 12.35 1.46
C LEU A 212 -10.44 13.80 1.26
N GLU A 213 -10.68 14.68 2.25
CA GLU A 213 -10.18 16.06 2.22
C GLU A 213 -8.65 16.10 2.19
N LEU A 214 -7.98 15.31 3.03
CA LEU A 214 -6.53 15.15 3.01
C LEU A 214 -6.03 14.69 1.64
N ARG A 215 -6.71 13.73 1.01
CA ARG A 215 -6.33 13.24 -0.32
C ARG A 215 -6.39 14.33 -1.39
N GLU A 216 -7.40 15.18 -1.35
CA GLU A 216 -7.49 16.33 -2.25
C GLU A 216 -6.40 17.37 -1.98
N LEU A 217 -6.12 17.65 -0.70
CA LEU A 217 -5.03 18.55 -0.31
C LEU A 217 -3.66 18.03 -0.77
N VAL A 218 -3.40 16.73 -0.64
CA VAL A 218 -2.16 16.11 -1.14
C VAL A 218 -1.98 16.37 -2.64
N ARG A 219 -3.04 16.26 -3.45
CA ARG A 219 -2.96 16.51 -4.90
C ARG A 219 -2.60 17.96 -5.22
N GLN A 220 -3.05 18.89 -4.39
CA GLN A 220 -2.81 20.33 -4.55
C GLN A 220 -1.41 20.79 -4.15
N VAL A 221 -0.65 19.98 -3.39
CA VAL A 221 0.72 20.35 -3.00
C VAL A 221 1.57 20.61 -4.26
N PRO A 222 2.16 21.81 -4.41
CA PRO A 222 2.99 22.16 -5.55
C PRO A 222 4.30 21.38 -5.56
N VAL A 223 4.76 21.05 -6.77
CA VAL A 223 6.05 20.42 -7.00
C VAL A 223 6.76 21.19 -8.11
N SER A 224 8.00 21.60 -7.84
CA SER A 224 8.82 22.35 -8.79
C SER A 224 9.12 21.51 -10.04
N LYS A 225 9.48 22.18 -11.14
CA LYS A 225 9.94 21.48 -12.35
C LYS A 225 11.18 20.62 -12.07
N ALA A 226 12.11 21.12 -11.26
CA ALA A 226 13.33 20.41 -10.88
C ALA A 226 13.04 19.10 -10.12
N GLU A 227 12.07 19.11 -9.20
CA GLU A 227 11.65 17.91 -8.48
C GLU A 227 10.95 16.90 -9.41
N LYS A 228 10.07 17.36 -10.32
CA LYS A 228 9.46 16.47 -11.33
C LYS A 228 10.51 15.85 -12.26
N THR A 229 11.48 16.64 -12.72
CA THR A 229 12.58 16.18 -13.56
C THR A 229 13.42 15.15 -12.84
N PHE A 230 13.71 15.35 -11.55
CA PHE A 230 14.44 14.37 -10.75
C PHE A 230 13.70 13.04 -10.65
N VAL A 231 12.40 13.01 -10.34
CA VAL A 231 11.62 11.75 -10.31
C VAL A 231 11.63 11.07 -11.68
N ALA A 232 11.51 11.84 -12.77
CA ALA A 232 11.60 11.29 -14.13
C ALA A 232 12.99 10.71 -14.43
N GLN A 233 14.06 11.36 -13.96
CA GLN A 233 15.43 10.85 -14.05
C GLN A 233 15.57 9.55 -13.27
N ILE A 234 15.04 9.44 -12.05
CA ILE A 234 15.05 8.18 -11.28
C ILE A 234 14.45 7.04 -12.11
N VAL A 235 13.22 7.21 -12.62
CA VAL A 235 12.56 6.16 -13.40
C VAL A 235 13.37 5.82 -14.66
N ARG A 236 13.86 6.82 -15.41
CA ARG A 236 14.75 6.59 -16.56
C ARG A 236 16.09 5.96 -16.17
N GLY A 237 16.58 6.20 -14.96
CA GLY A 237 17.80 5.62 -14.43
C GLY A 237 17.66 4.17 -14.01
N THR A 238 16.43 3.68 -13.82
CA THR A 238 16.13 2.26 -13.61
C THR A 238 15.97 1.46 -14.90
N ASP A 239 15.91 2.12 -16.06
CA ASP A 239 15.77 1.46 -17.36
C ASP A 239 17.14 0.90 -17.81
N PRO A 240 17.32 -0.43 -17.90
CA PRO A 240 18.60 -1.02 -18.29
C PRO A 240 18.98 -0.72 -19.74
N THR A 241 18.02 -0.32 -20.59
CA THR A 241 18.28 0.07 -21.98
C THR A 241 18.77 1.51 -22.12
N ASN A 242 18.72 2.30 -21.04
CA ASN A 242 19.22 3.66 -21.03
C ASN A 242 20.76 3.66 -20.94
N PRO A 243 21.49 4.17 -21.96
CA PRO A 243 22.95 4.18 -21.96
C PRO A 243 23.55 5.02 -20.83
N GLU A 244 22.78 5.99 -20.31
CA GLU A 244 23.23 6.86 -19.22
C GLU A 244 22.95 6.30 -17.83
N ALA A 245 22.14 5.24 -17.70
CA ALA A 245 21.83 4.62 -16.41
C ALA A 245 23.10 4.07 -15.74
N PRO A 246 23.12 3.89 -14.40
CA PRO A 246 24.27 3.30 -13.71
C PRO A 246 24.71 1.94 -14.30
N ALA A 247 26.00 1.62 -14.22
CA ALA A 247 26.54 0.41 -14.84
C ALA A 247 25.93 -0.86 -14.23
N ASP A 248 25.80 -0.89 -12.91
CA ASP A 248 25.16 -1.99 -12.17
C ASP A 248 23.69 -2.15 -12.58
N VAL A 249 22.96 -1.06 -12.83
CA VAL A 249 21.57 -1.13 -13.34
C VAL A 249 21.51 -1.80 -14.71
N ARG A 250 22.34 -1.37 -15.66
CA ARG A 250 22.35 -1.96 -17.01
C ARG A 250 22.77 -3.44 -17.00
N ARG A 251 23.59 -3.84 -16.03
CA ARG A 251 24.03 -5.22 -15.86
C ARG A 251 22.99 -6.09 -15.16
N TYR A 252 22.36 -5.59 -14.11
CA TYR A 252 21.59 -6.41 -13.16
C TYR A 252 20.07 -6.26 -13.28
N LEU A 253 19.55 -5.18 -13.88
CA LEU A 253 18.12 -5.04 -14.12
C LEU A 253 17.72 -5.63 -15.48
N ARG A 254 16.67 -6.44 -15.47
CA ARG A 254 15.94 -6.89 -16.66
C ARG A 254 14.87 -5.89 -17.09
N TYR A 255 14.24 -5.22 -16.13
CA TYR A 255 13.15 -4.28 -16.39
C TYR A 255 13.16 -3.13 -15.37
N GLY A 256 12.95 -1.90 -15.84
CA GLY A 256 12.92 -0.70 -15.03
C GLY A 256 11.52 -0.33 -14.53
N ALA A 257 11.45 0.67 -13.66
CA ALA A 257 10.20 1.14 -13.08
C ALA A 257 9.25 1.74 -14.12
N SER A 258 7.95 1.62 -13.88
CA SER A 258 6.90 2.18 -14.72
C SER A 258 6.63 3.67 -14.42
N PRO A 259 5.89 4.39 -15.28
CA PRO A 259 5.36 5.72 -14.97
C PRO A 259 4.49 5.76 -13.70
N ARG A 260 3.85 4.65 -13.31
CA ARG A 260 3.10 4.56 -12.04
C ARG A 260 4.04 4.64 -10.83
N GLY A 261 5.27 4.16 -10.98
CA GLY A 261 6.35 4.36 -10.00
C GLY A 261 6.64 5.85 -9.77
N ALA A 262 6.82 6.63 -10.84
CA ALA A 262 7.02 8.08 -10.74
C ALA A 262 5.84 8.77 -10.05
N GLN A 263 4.60 8.41 -10.41
CA GLN A 263 3.40 8.95 -9.78
C GLN A 263 3.35 8.63 -8.28
N SER A 264 3.70 7.40 -7.90
CA SER A 264 3.71 6.97 -6.50
C SER A 264 4.75 7.73 -5.68
N VAL A 265 5.98 7.89 -6.19
CA VAL A 265 7.03 8.71 -5.55
C VAL A 265 6.57 10.15 -5.38
N LEU A 266 5.99 10.75 -6.43
CA LEU A 266 5.56 12.14 -6.40
C LEU A 266 4.42 12.37 -5.40
N LEU A 267 3.39 11.53 -5.43
CA LEU A 267 2.25 11.62 -4.50
C LEU A 267 2.67 11.34 -3.06
N ALA A 268 3.57 10.39 -2.84
CA ALA A 268 4.12 10.12 -1.51
C ALA A 268 4.92 11.31 -0.97
N GLY A 269 5.76 11.93 -1.81
CA GLY A 269 6.50 13.13 -1.43
C GLY A 269 5.58 14.31 -1.10
N LYS A 270 4.50 14.50 -1.88
CA LYS A 270 3.44 15.49 -1.58
C LYS A 270 2.76 15.21 -0.25
N ALA A 271 2.39 13.95 0.00
CA ALA A 271 1.78 13.53 1.26
C ALA A 271 2.72 13.77 2.43
N ARG A 272 3.99 13.38 2.34
CA ARG A 272 4.98 13.60 3.39
C ARG A 272 5.21 15.08 3.67
N ALA A 273 5.32 15.91 2.64
CA ALA A 273 5.45 17.37 2.80
C ALA A 273 4.24 17.96 3.55
N LEU A 274 3.02 17.61 3.12
CA LEU A 274 1.78 18.08 3.76
C LEU A 274 1.71 17.64 5.23
N LEU A 275 2.00 16.38 5.52
CA LEU A 275 1.98 15.83 6.88
C LEU A 275 3.10 16.39 7.77
N ALA A 276 4.18 16.90 7.19
CA ALA A 276 5.19 17.68 7.88
C ALA A 276 4.81 19.16 8.05
N GLY A 277 3.60 19.56 7.66
CA GLY A 277 3.12 20.96 7.72
C GLY A 277 3.71 21.87 6.64
N ARG A 278 4.43 21.32 5.66
CA ARG A 278 5.02 22.08 4.55
C ARG A 278 4.08 22.12 3.36
N LEU A 279 4.04 23.28 2.70
CA LEU A 279 3.21 23.51 1.51
C LEU A 279 3.97 23.30 0.19
N ALA A 280 5.18 22.73 0.24
CA ALA A 280 5.97 22.40 -0.95
C ALA A 280 6.81 21.14 -0.69
N VAL A 281 6.94 20.33 -1.74
CA VAL A 281 7.75 19.11 -1.72
C VAL A 281 9.23 19.47 -1.74
N THR A 282 10.01 18.78 -0.91
CA THR A 282 11.47 18.82 -0.92
C THR A 282 12.03 17.56 -1.58
N ARG A 283 13.30 17.62 -1.99
CA ARG A 283 14.01 16.46 -2.53
C ARG A 283 13.99 15.27 -1.56
N GLU A 284 14.19 15.53 -0.28
CA GLU A 284 14.21 14.49 0.76
C GLU A 284 12.88 13.71 0.82
N ASP A 285 11.74 14.40 0.66
CA ASP A 285 10.42 13.76 0.65
C ASP A 285 10.27 12.72 -0.46
N LEU A 286 10.88 13.02 -1.61
CA LEU A 286 10.86 12.12 -2.77
C LEU A 286 11.81 10.95 -2.53
N GLU A 287 13.02 11.21 -2.04
CA GLU A 287 14.06 10.21 -1.85
C GLU A 287 13.64 9.08 -0.90
N VAL A 288 13.04 9.42 0.24
CA VAL A 288 12.53 8.41 1.20
C VAL A 288 11.40 7.57 0.60
N SER A 289 10.71 8.09 -0.42
CA SER A 289 9.59 7.43 -1.08
C SER A 289 10.02 6.53 -2.24
N ILE A 290 11.27 6.65 -2.74
CA ILE A 290 11.78 5.89 -3.90
C ILE A 290 11.70 4.39 -3.64
N VAL A 291 12.31 3.92 -2.57
CA VAL A 291 12.43 2.48 -2.30
C VAL A 291 11.07 1.80 -2.10
N PRO A 292 10.16 2.27 -1.22
CA PRO A 292 8.85 1.64 -1.07
C PRO A 292 7.98 1.73 -2.34
N ALA A 293 8.16 2.76 -3.17
CA ALA A 293 7.45 2.90 -4.44
C ALA A 293 8.01 2.01 -5.55
N LEU A 294 9.33 1.86 -5.67
CA LEU A 294 9.93 1.29 -6.88
C LEU A 294 10.39 -0.16 -6.72
N ARG A 295 10.56 -0.68 -5.50
CA ARG A 295 11.14 -2.02 -5.29
C ARG A 295 10.40 -3.17 -5.98
N HIS A 296 9.08 -3.04 -6.11
CA HIS A 296 8.21 -4.04 -6.77
C HIS A 296 7.95 -3.72 -8.25
N ARG A 297 8.62 -2.69 -8.78
CA ARG A 297 8.49 -2.22 -10.16
C ARG A 297 9.78 -2.37 -10.96
N VAL A 298 10.86 -2.84 -10.33
CA VAL A 298 12.13 -3.16 -10.99
C VAL A 298 12.37 -4.65 -10.87
N LEU A 299 12.89 -5.26 -11.93
CA LEU A 299 13.12 -6.69 -11.99
C LEU A 299 14.60 -6.97 -12.16
N LEU A 300 15.12 -7.78 -11.25
CA LEU A 300 16.46 -8.34 -11.33
C LEU A 300 16.52 -9.38 -12.46
N ASN A 301 17.71 -9.56 -13.04
CA ASN A 301 17.99 -10.71 -13.89
C ASN A 301 18.61 -11.85 -13.06
N PHE A 302 18.78 -13.02 -13.68
CA PHE A 302 19.33 -14.20 -13.01
C PHE A 302 20.74 -13.98 -12.45
N GLU A 303 21.56 -13.16 -13.12
CA GLU A 303 22.92 -12.84 -12.65
C GLU A 303 22.86 -12.07 -11.32
N ALA A 304 21.98 -11.08 -11.22
CA ALA A 304 21.78 -10.30 -10.01
C ALA A 304 21.26 -11.16 -8.84
N GLU A 305 20.36 -12.11 -9.13
CA GLU A 305 19.86 -13.07 -8.14
C GLU A 305 20.99 -13.99 -7.65
N ALA A 306 21.82 -14.51 -8.56
CA ALA A 306 22.96 -15.35 -8.22
C ALA A 306 24.02 -14.60 -7.39
N ASP A 307 24.26 -13.32 -7.71
CA ASP A 307 25.18 -12.43 -6.99
C ASP A 307 24.58 -11.90 -5.67
N GLY A 308 23.32 -12.20 -5.35
CA GLY A 308 22.65 -11.74 -4.13
C GLY A 308 22.43 -10.23 -4.08
N ILE A 309 22.25 -9.58 -5.23
CA ILE A 309 22.09 -8.13 -5.33
C ILE A 309 20.70 -7.71 -4.82
N ALA A 310 20.68 -6.86 -3.80
CA ALA A 310 19.44 -6.27 -3.29
C ALA A 310 18.93 -5.15 -4.22
N VAL A 311 17.62 -5.14 -4.49
CA VAL A 311 16.95 -4.07 -5.25
C VAL A 311 17.16 -2.70 -4.60
N GLU A 312 17.11 -2.65 -3.27
CA GLU A 312 17.33 -1.44 -2.47
C GLU A 312 18.68 -0.79 -2.77
N ARG A 313 19.73 -1.59 -2.98
CA ARG A 313 21.07 -1.09 -3.34
C ARG A 313 21.04 -0.41 -4.71
N LEU A 314 20.45 -1.05 -5.71
CA LEU A 314 20.36 -0.49 -7.07
C LEU A 314 19.54 0.80 -7.10
N LEU A 315 18.43 0.85 -6.37
CA LEU A 315 17.61 2.06 -6.27
C LEU A 315 18.36 3.20 -5.56
N ALA A 316 19.16 2.91 -4.53
CA ALA A 316 20.01 3.90 -3.88
C ALA A 316 21.09 4.45 -4.83
N GLU A 317 21.67 3.60 -5.67
CA GLU A 317 22.64 4.00 -6.69
C GLU A 317 21.99 4.90 -7.77
N VAL A 318 20.80 4.54 -8.23
CA VAL A 318 20.00 5.37 -9.16
C VAL A 318 19.68 6.73 -8.55
N ALA A 319 19.31 6.77 -7.26
CA ALA A 319 19.09 8.03 -6.54
C ALA A 319 20.34 8.90 -6.51
N ALA A 320 21.50 8.32 -6.17
CA ALA A 320 22.76 9.04 -6.17
C ALA A 320 23.16 9.52 -7.57
N TRP A 321 22.90 8.73 -8.61
CA TRP A 321 23.13 9.10 -10.01
C TRP A 321 22.26 10.28 -10.46
N ALA A 322 20.96 10.25 -10.16
CA ALA A 322 20.05 11.32 -10.55
C ALA A 322 20.38 12.64 -9.84
N ARG A 323 20.84 12.60 -8.58
CA ARG A 323 21.33 13.79 -7.87
C ARG A 323 22.46 14.49 -8.63
N ARG A 324 23.42 13.74 -9.17
CA ARG A 324 24.55 14.29 -9.93
C ARG A 324 24.12 14.88 -11.28
N LYS A 325 23.09 14.34 -11.90
CA LYS A 325 22.53 14.83 -13.19
C LYS A 325 21.65 16.08 -13.04
N GLY A 326 21.08 16.28 -11.86
CA GLY A 326 20.22 17.43 -11.56
C GLY A 326 20.92 18.55 -10.78
N ALA A 327 22.21 18.38 -10.45
CA ALA A 327 23.08 19.42 -9.89
C ALA A 327 23.70 20.27 -10.99
#